data_AF-A0A1Q6L5R7-F1
#
_entry.id   AF-A0A1Q6L5R7-F1
#
_cell.length_a   1.000
_cell.length_b   1.000
_cell.length_c   1.000
_cell.angle_alpha   90.00
_cell.angle_beta   90.00
_cell.angle_gamma   90.00
#
_symmetry.space_group_name_H-M   'P 1'
#
loop_
_entity.id
_entity.type
_entity.pdbx_description
1 polymer ?
#
loop_
_entity_poly.entity_id
_entity_poly.type
_entity_poly.pdbx_seq_one_letter_code
_entity_poly.pdbx_strand_id
1 'polypeptide(L)'
;MATNPMQRKARNSFLLGMLITLVIAGAIIALLFIQLKNYKEKEQEEKANSVKVWVLGQDVISGQVITTDMLTQQVVNKNYVPTNAIGNITVLDNYALEDKEGNEVITEYKNNVATLYLSKDNTKYELKQEDSTGSYYIEKNRDKEYVELNTVPVIAKVDMNKNTVITTEMVCKSNEKTTDDLRKVEYNVLTLPSQLQTGEYIDVRLALPSGQDYIVVSKKQVEIPQVSGIDVADTIWLKLTEDEIITMNNAIVDSARALGSVLKVTIYTEAGTQEAATPTYVPSKEVAELIRNNPNIVEKSKVTLINRYNSNANTRNDALNPAISTGEEGEENLKTKVQESVTNSKENRQKYLQSLGGTE
;
A
#
# COMPACT_ATOMS: atom_id res chain seq x y z
N MET A 1 -38.73 61.66 -71.00
CA MET A 1 -38.08 62.73 -70.21
C MET A 1 -36.61 62.40 -70.08
N ALA A 2 -35.72 63.26 -70.58
CA ALA A 2 -34.28 63.04 -70.49
C ALA A 2 -33.82 63.26 -69.04
N THR A 3 -33.43 62.19 -68.35
CA THR A 3 -32.85 62.27 -67.00
C THR A 3 -31.59 63.16 -67.02
N ASN A 4 -31.54 64.12 -66.09
CA ASN A 4 -30.45 65.07 -65.95
C ASN A 4 -29.09 64.33 -65.82
N PRO A 5 -28.08 64.64 -66.66
CA PRO A 5 -26.78 63.95 -66.65
C PRO A 5 -26.08 64.00 -65.28
N MET A 6 -26.35 65.03 -64.47
CA MET A 6 -25.80 65.16 -63.12
C MET A 6 -26.41 64.16 -62.12
N GLN A 7 -27.73 63.89 -62.22
CA GLN A 7 -28.41 62.85 -61.44
C GLN A 7 -27.97 61.43 -61.85
N ARG A 8 -27.67 61.21 -63.14
CA ARG A 8 -27.18 59.93 -63.65
C ARG A 8 -25.78 59.61 -63.12
N LYS A 9 -24.91 60.62 -63.04
CA LYS A 9 -23.55 60.49 -62.46
C LYS A 9 -23.59 60.23 -60.95
N ALA A 10 -24.42 60.97 -60.21
CA ALA A 10 -24.60 60.77 -58.77
C ALA A 10 -25.15 59.36 -58.43
N ARG A 11 -26.14 58.88 -59.19
CA ARG A 11 -26.72 57.55 -59.02
C ARG A 11 -25.72 56.43 -59.35
N ASN A 12 -24.90 56.60 -60.39
CA ASN A 12 -23.84 55.65 -60.73
C ASN A 12 -22.70 55.64 -59.70
N SER A 13 -22.31 56.79 -59.15
CA SER A 13 -21.33 56.86 -58.06
C SER A 13 -21.85 56.24 -56.76
N PHE A 14 -23.14 56.41 -56.44
CA PHE A 14 -23.78 55.75 -55.29
C PHE A 14 -23.85 54.24 -55.47
N LEU A 15 -24.30 53.75 -56.64
CA LEU A 15 -24.33 52.33 -56.97
C LEU A 15 -22.92 51.70 -56.96
N LEU A 16 -21.92 52.41 -57.48
CA LEU A 16 -20.53 51.95 -57.44
C LEU A 16 -19.98 51.90 -56.02
N GLY A 17 -20.27 52.91 -55.19
CA GLY A 17 -19.90 52.93 -53.78
C GLY A 17 -20.53 51.76 -53.01
N MET A 18 -21.82 51.50 -53.23
CA MET A 18 -22.56 50.37 -52.65
C MET A 18 -22.01 49.01 -53.09
N LEU A 19 -21.63 48.88 -54.37
CA LEU A 19 -21.04 47.66 -54.91
C LEU A 19 -19.64 47.40 -54.33
N ILE A 20 -18.82 48.44 -54.17
CA ILE A 20 -17.51 48.34 -53.50
C ILE A 20 -17.69 47.94 -52.03
N THR A 21 -18.66 48.53 -51.32
CA THR A 21 -18.92 48.15 -49.91
C THR A 21 -19.40 46.71 -49.77
N LEU A 22 -20.25 46.23 -50.68
CA LEU A 22 -20.69 44.82 -50.71
C LEU A 22 -19.54 43.85 -50.93
N VAL A 23 -18.61 44.17 -51.84
CA VAL A 23 -17.42 43.35 -52.10
C VAL A 23 -16.51 43.30 -50.88
N ILE A 24 -16.25 44.45 -50.24
CA ILE A 24 -15.42 44.53 -49.02
C ILE A 24 -16.09 43.76 -47.87
N ALA A 25 -17.41 43.93 -47.67
CA ALA A 25 -18.16 43.20 -46.66
C ALA A 25 -18.12 41.68 -46.91
N GLY A 26 -18.29 41.23 -48.15
CA GLY A 26 -18.16 39.82 -48.52
C GLY A 26 -16.77 39.24 -48.24
N ALA A 27 -15.70 39.99 -48.51
CA ALA A 27 -14.33 39.59 -48.21
C ALA A 27 -14.08 39.48 -46.69
N ILE A 28 -14.58 40.42 -45.90
CA ILE A 28 -14.51 40.38 -44.43
C ILE A 28 -15.27 39.17 -43.88
N ILE A 29 -16.47 38.90 -44.38
CA ILE A 29 -17.27 37.73 -43.98
C ILE A 29 -16.54 36.43 -44.31
N ALA A 30 -15.96 36.31 -45.51
CA ALA A 30 -15.18 35.14 -45.90
C ALA A 30 -13.95 34.93 -44.99
N LEU A 31 -13.23 36.00 -44.65
CA LEU A 31 -12.09 35.95 -43.72
C LEU A 31 -12.52 35.52 -42.31
N LEU A 32 -13.63 36.07 -41.80
CA LEU A 32 -14.20 35.66 -40.51
C LEU A 32 -14.63 34.19 -40.52
N PHE A 33 -15.17 33.69 -41.63
CA PHE A 33 -15.58 32.29 -41.76
C PHE A 33 -14.37 31.35 -41.72
N ILE A 34 -13.26 31.71 -42.38
CA ILE A 34 -11.99 30.95 -42.33
C ILE A 34 -11.43 30.96 -40.91
N GLN A 35 -11.41 32.11 -40.24
CA GLN A 35 -10.97 32.19 -38.84
C GLN A 35 -11.84 31.31 -37.94
N LEU A 36 -13.16 31.36 -38.07
CA LEU A 36 -14.10 30.56 -37.28
C LEU A 36 -13.90 29.06 -37.51
N LYS A 37 -13.64 28.64 -38.75
CA LYS A 37 -13.31 27.24 -39.08
C LYS A 37 -12.02 26.80 -38.40
N ASN A 38 -10.95 27.59 -38.49
CA ASN A 38 -9.67 27.29 -37.85
C ASN A 38 -9.79 27.23 -36.32
N TYR A 39 -10.60 28.10 -35.70
CA TYR A 39 -10.89 28.04 -34.26
C TYR A 39 -11.65 26.77 -33.89
N LYS A 40 -12.65 26.37 -34.67
CA LYS A 40 -13.38 25.12 -34.44
C LYS A 40 -12.51 23.88 -34.59
N GLU A 41 -11.62 23.86 -35.59
CA GLU A 41 -10.67 22.76 -35.78
C GLU A 41 -9.70 22.66 -34.59
N LYS A 42 -9.15 23.79 -34.12
CA LYS A 42 -8.33 23.83 -32.90
C LYS A 42 -9.08 23.39 -31.66
N GLU A 43 -10.33 23.82 -31.50
CA GLU A 43 -11.17 23.41 -30.36
C GLU A 43 -11.46 21.89 -30.39
N GLN A 44 -11.68 21.31 -31.57
CA GLN A 44 -11.82 19.85 -31.73
C GLN A 44 -10.52 19.11 -31.42
N GLU A 45 -9.38 19.64 -31.87
CA GLU A 45 -8.06 19.07 -31.59
C GLU A 45 -7.73 19.11 -30.09
N GLU A 46 -7.99 20.24 -29.41
CA GLU A 46 -7.83 20.36 -27.96
C GLU A 46 -8.75 19.40 -27.20
N LYS A 47 -10.02 19.27 -27.61
CA LYS A 47 -10.94 18.29 -27.03
C LYS A 47 -10.46 16.86 -27.22
N ALA A 48 -9.97 16.50 -28.41
CA ALA A 48 -9.42 15.18 -28.72
C ALA A 48 -8.10 14.88 -27.97
N ASN A 49 -7.40 15.93 -27.53
CA ASN A 49 -6.18 15.82 -26.72
C ASN A 49 -6.42 16.03 -25.22
N SER A 50 -7.68 16.18 -24.80
CA SER A 50 -8.04 16.34 -23.39
C SER A 50 -8.40 15.01 -22.73
N VAL A 51 -8.02 14.84 -21.48
CA VAL A 51 -8.40 13.72 -20.61
C VAL A 51 -8.79 14.25 -19.24
N LYS A 52 -9.74 13.57 -18.58
CA LYS A 52 -10.13 13.87 -17.21
C LYS A 52 -9.26 13.09 -16.23
N VAL A 53 -8.71 13.77 -15.23
CA VAL A 53 -7.89 13.19 -14.17
C VAL A 53 -8.33 13.70 -12.81
N TRP A 54 -8.06 12.94 -11.77
CA TRP A 54 -8.23 13.39 -10.38
C TRP A 54 -6.94 14.02 -9.85
N VAL A 55 -7.06 15.22 -9.29
CA VAL A 55 -5.97 15.94 -8.63
C VAL A 55 -6.32 16.29 -7.19
N LEU A 56 -5.30 16.48 -6.37
CA LEU A 56 -5.47 16.94 -4.99
C LEU A 56 -6.03 18.37 -4.93
N GLY A 57 -7.09 18.57 -4.15
CA GLY A 57 -7.67 19.88 -3.84
C GLY A 57 -6.90 20.67 -2.76
N GLN A 58 -6.02 19.99 -2.02
CA GLN A 58 -5.23 20.51 -0.91
C GLN A 58 -3.87 19.81 -0.81
N ASP A 59 -2.97 20.34 0.02
CA ASP A 59 -1.69 19.69 0.31
C ASP A 59 -1.92 18.43 1.19
N VAL A 60 -1.10 17.41 0.97
CA VAL A 60 -1.18 16.11 1.65
C VAL A 60 0.22 15.67 2.06
N ILE A 61 0.37 15.22 3.30
CA ILE A 61 1.63 14.67 3.81
C ILE A 61 1.64 13.14 3.76
N SER A 62 2.82 12.53 3.69
CA SER A 62 3.00 11.08 3.73
C SER A 62 2.32 10.46 4.95
N GLY A 63 1.52 9.43 4.72
CA GLY A 63 0.71 8.75 5.72
C GLY A 63 -0.66 9.37 6.00
N GLN A 64 -0.99 10.52 5.42
CA GLN A 64 -2.33 11.09 5.52
C GLN A 64 -3.31 10.27 4.69
N VAL A 65 -4.50 10.02 5.24
CA VAL A 65 -5.61 9.36 4.54
C VAL A 65 -6.08 10.25 3.39
N ILE A 66 -6.23 9.65 2.21
CA ILE A 66 -6.78 10.29 1.01
C ILE A 66 -8.23 9.86 0.89
N THR A 67 -9.13 10.83 0.96
CA THR A 67 -10.57 10.63 0.77
C THR A 67 -11.05 11.33 -0.48
N THR A 68 -12.19 10.89 -1.03
CA THR A 68 -12.73 11.40 -2.30
C THR A 68 -13.04 12.90 -2.26
N ASP A 69 -13.41 13.46 -1.11
CA ASP A 69 -13.65 14.89 -0.93
C ASP A 69 -12.38 15.75 -1.01
N MET A 70 -11.19 15.15 -0.84
CA MET A 70 -9.91 15.83 -1.05
C MET A 70 -9.56 15.94 -2.54
N LEU A 71 -10.33 15.32 -3.44
CA LEU A 71 -10.02 15.20 -4.85
C LEU A 71 -10.91 16.10 -5.70
N THR A 72 -10.32 16.68 -6.74
CA THR A 72 -11.03 17.48 -7.74
C THR A 72 -10.70 16.98 -9.13
N GLN A 73 -11.72 16.89 -9.98
CA GLN A 73 -11.51 16.46 -11.36
C GLN A 73 -11.02 17.64 -12.21
N GLN A 74 -9.95 17.42 -12.98
CA GLN A 74 -9.39 18.40 -13.90
C GLN A 74 -9.37 17.84 -15.31
N VAL A 75 -9.53 18.73 -16.29
CA VAL A 75 -9.37 18.42 -17.72
C VAL A 75 -7.99 18.92 -18.14
N VAL A 76 -7.12 18.01 -18.53
CA VAL A 76 -5.72 18.30 -18.87
C VAL A 76 -5.35 17.65 -20.20
N ASN A 77 -4.25 18.11 -20.80
CA ASN A 77 -3.75 17.53 -22.03
C ASN A 77 -3.17 16.13 -21.76
N LYS A 78 -3.67 15.11 -22.47
CA LYS A 78 -3.29 13.70 -22.31
C LYS A 78 -1.80 13.43 -22.45
N ASN A 79 -1.06 14.29 -23.16
CA ASN A 79 0.38 14.14 -23.35
C ASN A 79 1.22 14.48 -22.11
N TYR A 80 0.64 15.14 -21.11
CA TYR A 80 1.31 15.51 -19.86
C TYR A 80 0.83 14.70 -18.64
N VAL A 81 -0.08 13.75 -18.86
CA VAL A 81 -0.65 12.92 -17.81
C VAL A 81 0.16 11.64 -17.69
N PRO A 82 0.66 11.28 -16.50
CA PRO A 82 1.26 9.98 -16.26
C PRO A 82 0.32 8.85 -16.66
N THR A 83 0.85 7.78 -17.25
CA THR A 83 0.04 6.63 -17.68
C THR A 83 -0.68 5.92 -16.53
N ASN A 84 -0.16 6.04 -15.31
CA ASN A 84 -0.71 5.49 -14.07
C ASN A 84 -1.60 6.49 -13.30
N ALA A 85 -2.00 7.61 -13.91
CA ALA A 85 -2.91 8.57 -13.30
C ALA A 85 -4.31 7.98 -13.07
N ILE A 86 -4.92 8.35 -11.95
CA ILE A 86 -6.28 7.95 -11.62
C ILE A 86 -7.26 8.83 -12.43
N GLY A 87 -7.79 8.27 -13.52
CA GLY A 87 -8.83 8.90 -14.34
C GLY A 87 -10.25 8.64 -13.84
N ASN A 88 -10.47 7.52 -13.14
CA ASN A 88 -11.75 7.12 -12.57
C ASN A 88 -11.59 6.88 -11.06
N ILE A 89 -12.44 7.52 -10.25
CA ILE A 89 -12.38 7.43 -8.78
C ILE A 89 -12.61 6.00 -8.29
N THR A 90 -13.38 5.20 -9.02
CA THR A 90 -13.61 3.78 -8.72
C THR A 90 -12.31 2.98 -8.66
N VAL A 91 -11.23 3.43 -9.32
CA VAL A 91 -9.90 2.80 -9.16
C VAL A 91 -9.40 2.95 -7.73
N LEU A 92 -9.57 4.12 -7.13
CA LEU A 92 -9.14 4.37 -5.74
C LEU A 92 -10.05 3.62 -4.76
N ASP A 93 -11.36 3.62 -5.01
CA ASP A 93 -12.33 2.88 -4.19
C ASP A 93 -12.04 1.37 -4.22
N ASN A 94 -11.78 0.81 -5.40
CA ASN A 94 -11.43 -0.60 -5.54
C ASN A 94 -10.05 -0.93 -4.96
N TYR A 95 -9.09 0.00 -5.07
CA TYR A 95 -7.76 -0.16 -4.48
C TYR A 95 -7.81 -0.24 -2.96
N ALA A 96 -8.83 0.35 -2.33
CA ALA A 96 -9.06 0.24 -0.90
C ALA A 96 -9.56 -1.16 -0.48
N LEU A 97 -9.99 -2.02 -1.41
CA LEU A 97 -10.61 -3.30 -1.08
C LEU A 97 -9.59 -4.39 -0.75
N GLU A 98 -9.93 -5.20 0.26
CA GLU A 98 -9.30 -6.47 0.60
C GLU A 98 -10.37 -7.46 1.04
N ASP A 99 -10.06 -8.75 1.12
CA ASP A 99 -10.95 -9.69 1.79
C ASP A 99 -10.76 -9.69 3.31
N LYS A 100 -11.61 -10.42 4.03
CA LYS A 100 -11.50 -10.57 5.48
C LYS A 100 -10.17 -11.17 5.96
N GLU A 101 -9.48 -11.93 5.11
CA GLU A 101 -8.17 -12.53 5.39
C GLU A 101 -7.02 -11.53 5.15
N GLY A 102 -7.31 -10.36 4.58
CA GLY A 102 -6.33 -9.32 4.23
C GLY A 102 -5.67 -9.53 2.86
N ASN A 103 -6.23 -10.41 2.02
CA ASN A 103 -5.77 -10.63 0.65
C ASN A 103 -6.12 -9.43 -0.24
N GLU A 104 -5.20 -9.07 -1.14
CA GLU A 104 -5.35 -7.89 -2.00
C GLU A 104 -6.43 -8.10 -3.07
N VAL A 105 -7.31 -7.11 -3.23
CA VAL A 105 -8.18 -6.98 -4.41
C VAL A 105 -7.52 -6.06 -5.43
N ILE A 106 -7.25 -6.61 -6.61
CA ILE A 106 -6.60 -5.95 -7.73
C ILE A 106 -7.65 -5.60 -8.78
N THR A 107 -7.60 -4.39 -9.32
CA THR A 107 -8.41 -4.01 -10.49
C THR A 107 -7.57 -4.10 -11.76
N GLU A 108 -8.03 -4.88 -12.75
CA GLU A 108 -7.45 -4.90 -14.09
C GLU A 108 -8.48 -4.44 -15.12
N TYR A 109 -8.03 -3.76 -16.18
CA TYR A 109 -8.91 -3.31 -17.25
C TYR A 109 -8.84 -4.28 -18.44
N LYS A 110 -9.94 -5.00 -18.68
CA LYS A 110 -10.11 -5.83 -19.89
C LYS A 110 -11.11 -5.16 -20.81
N ASN A 111 -10.68 -4.77 -22.01
CA ASN A 111 -11.53 -4.09 -23.00
C ASN A 111 -12.23 -2.83 -22.44
N ASN A 112 -11.52 -2.01 -21.65
CA ASN A 112 -12.06 -0.84 -20.92
C ASN A 112 -13.13 -1.15 -19.86
N VAL A 113 -13.32 -2.41 -19.50
CA VAL A 113 -14.16 -2.81 -18.36
C VAL A 113 -13.24 -3.11 -17.18
N ALA A 114 -13.51 -2.48 -16.03
CA ALA A 114 -12.82 -2.77 -14.78
C ALA A 114 -13.27 -4.14 -14.27
N THR A 115 -12.34 -5.07 -14.13
CA THR A 115 -12.56 -6.42 -13.60
C THR A 115 -11.75 -6.57 -12.32
N LEU A 116 -12.40 -7.05 -11.26
CA LEU A 116 -11.78 -7.26 -9.96
C LEU A 116 -11.18 -8.66 -9.87
N TYR A 117 -10.02 -8.75 -9.24
CA TYR A 117 -9.29 -9.99 -8.97
C TYR A 117 -8.92 -10.07 -7.50
N LEU A 118 -9.13 -11.21 -6.86
CA LEU A 118 -8.59 -11.52 -5.54
C LEU A 118 -7.23 -12.21 -5.71
N SER A 119 -6.17 -11.66 -5.11
CA SER A 119 -4.85 -12.29 -5.05
C SER A 119 -4.75 -13.14 -3.79
N LYS A 120 -4.93 -14.45 -3.92
CA LYS A 120 -4.91 -15.43 -2.81
C LYS A 120 -4.01 -16.60 -3.20
N ASP A 121 -3.18 -17.09 -2.29
CA ASP A 121 -2.27 -18.23 -2.53
C ASP A 121 -1.33 -18.01 -3.75
N ASN A 122 -0.78 -16.79 -3.91
CA ASN A 122 -0.01 -16.36 -5.09
C ASN A 122 -0.75 -16.54 -6.45
N THR A 123 -2.07 -16.72 -6.41
CA THR A 123 -2.93 -16.93 -7.58
C THR A 123 -3.97 -15.82 -7.66
N LYS A 124 -4.26 -15.36 -8.87
CA LYS A 124 -5.32 -14.37 -9.11
C LYS A 124 -6.62 -15.09 -9.49
N TYR A 125 -7.69 -14.81 -8.73
CA TYR A 125 -9.04 -15.30 -9.01
C TYR A 125 -9.93 -14.13 -9.41
N GLU A 126 -10.69 -14.28 -10.50
CA GLU A 126 -11.66 -13.25 -10.88
C GLU A 126 -12.78 -13.16 -9.83
N LEU A 127 -12.97 -11.97 -9.27
CA LEU A 127 -13.99 -11.70 -8.28
C LEU A 127 -15.29 -11.37 -9.01
N LYS A 128 -16.24 -12.31 -8.96
CA LYS A 128 -17.57 -12.17 -9.57
C LYS A 128 -18.57 -11.74 -8.53
N GLN A 129 -19.65 -11.09 -8.97
CA GLN A 129 -20.76 -10.70 -8.10
C GLN A 129 -21.99 -11.52 -8.46
N GLU A 130 -22.66 -12.05 -7.45
CA GLU A 130 -23.92 -12.77 -7.64
C GLU A 130 -25.07 -11.78 -7.84
N ASP A 131 -25.77 -11.86 -8.96
CA ASP A 131 -26.85 -10.92 -9.32
C ASP A 131 -28.00 -10.90 -8.29
N SER A 132 -28.24 -12.03 -7.62
CA SER A 132 -29.38 -12.17 -6.70
C SER A 132 -29.12 -11.60 -5.30
N THR A 133 -27.88 -11.62 -4.83
CA THR A 133 -27.52 -11.22 -3.45
C THR A 133 -26.57 -10.02 -3.40
N GLY A 134 -25.91 -9.70 -4.52
CA GLY A 134 -24.80 -8.74 -4.55
C GLY A 134 -23.53 -9.24 -3.88
N SER A 135 -23.48 -10.51 -3.44
CA SER A 135 -22.31 -11.08 -2.77
C SER A 135 -21.18 -11.36 -3.76
N TYR A 136 -19.94 -11.08 -3.37
CA TYR A 136 -18.78 -11.42 -4.17
C TYR A 136 -18.40 -12.90 -3.98
N TYR A 137 -17.89 -13.53 -5.03
CA TYR A 137 -17.40 -14.90 -5.00
C TYR A 137 -16.27 -15.13 -6.01
N ILE A 138 -15.44 -16.13 -5.73
CA ILE A 138 -14.47 -16.70 -6.68
C ILE A 138 -14.89 -18.12 -7.07
N GLU A 139 -14.49 -18.58 -8.25
CA GLU A 139 -14.72 -19.96 -8.69
C GLU A 139 -13.44 -20.79 -8.52
N LYS A 140 -13.45 -21.75 -7.58
CA LYS A 140 -12.41 -22.76 -7.42
C LYS A 140 -13.01 -24.13 -7.75
N ASN A 141 -12.40 -24.87 -8.68
CA ASN A 141 -12.85 -26.21 -9.07
C ASN A 141 -14.33 -26.32 -9.50
N ARG A 142 -14.90 -25.24 -10.07
CA ARG A 142 -16.32 -25.08 -10.45
C ARG A 142 -17.29 -24.86 -9.28
N ASP A 143 -16.79 -24.76 -8.05
CA ASP A 143 -17.57 -24.35 -6.89
C ASP A 143 -17.38 -22.86 -6.60
N LYS A 144 -18.43 -22.23 -6.05
CA LYS A 144 -18.40 -20.83 -5.62
C LYS A 144 -17.89 -20.74 -4.18
N GLU A 145 -16.79 -20.03 -3.98
CA GLU A 145 -16.30 -19.59 -2.66
C GLU A 145 -16.70 -18.13 -2.49
N TYR A 146 -17.64 -17.85 -1.59
CA TYR A 146 -18.08 -16.48 -1.32
C TYR A 146 -17.01 -15.72 -0.56
N VAL A 147 -16.78 -14.47 -1.00
CA VAL A 147 -15.74 -13.58 -0.48
C VAL A 147 -16.42 -12.37 0.13
N GLU A 148 -16.10 -12.11 1.39
CA GLU A 148 -16.49 -10.88 2.07
C GLU A 148 -15.38 -9.85 1.92
N LEU A 149 -15.74 -8.64 1.47
CA LEU A 149 -14.80 -7.56 1.25
C LEU A 149 -14.82 -6.56 2.42
N ASN A 150 -13.64 -6.09 2.79
CA ASN A 150 -13.41 -4.97 3.68
C ASN A 150 -12.77 -3.80 2.90
N THR A 151 -12.85 -2.59 3.45
CA THR A 151 -12.21 -1.38 2.92
C THR A 151 -11.13 -0.89 3.87
N VAL A 152 -9.90 -0.77 3.38
CA VAL A 152 -8.75 -0.19 4.10
C VAL A 152 -8.56 1.25 3.68
N PRO A 153 -8.34 2.18 4.63
CA PRO A 153 -7.99 3.56 4.30
C PRO A 153 -6.80 3.63 3.34
N VAL A 154 -6.98 4.33 2.23
CA VAL A 154 -5.89 4.64 1.30
C VAL A 154 -5.15 5.87 1.83
N ILE A 155 -3.83 5.79 1.92
CA ILE A 155 -2.96 6.84 2.44
C ILE A 155 -1.94 7.27 1.38
N ALA A 156 -1.44 8.49 1.50
CA ALA A 156 -0.32 8.98 0.70
C ALA A 156 0.99 8.27 1.06
N LYS A 157 1.75 7.82 0.05
CA LYS A 157 3.12 7.32 0.23
C LYS A 157 4.12 8.45 0.46
N VAL A 158 3.89 9.59 -0.19
CA VAL A 158 4.80 10.75 -0.22
C VAL A 158 4.05 12.05 0.02
N ASP A 159 4.77 13.11 0.38
CA ASP A 159 4.22 14.46 0.44
C ASP A 159 3.84 14.93 -0.97
N MET A 160 2.65 15.50 -1.11
CA MET A 160 2.10 15.97 -2.38
C MET A 160 1.44 17.34 -2.19
N ASN A 161 1.71 18.25 -3.13
CA ASN A 161 1.08 19.58 -3.11
C ASN A 161 -0.28 19.54 -3.79
N LYS A 162 -1.12 20.53 -3.49
CA LYS A 162 -2.35 20.83 -4.23
C LYS A 162 -2.11 20.83 -5.75
N ASN A 163 -3.08 20.32 -6.50
CA ASN A 163 -3.10 20.11 -7.95
C ASN A 163 -2.16 18.98 -8.45
N THR A 164 -1.57 18.18 -7.57
CA THR A 164 -0.85 16.98 -7.98
C THR A 164 -1.84 15.95 -8.54
N VAL A 165 -1.54 15.40 -9.71
CA VAL A 165 -2.29 14.28 -10.31
C VAL A 165 -2.04 13.03 -9.48
N ILE A 166 -3.09 12.42 -8.94
CA ILE A 166 -2.92 11.19 -8.16
C ILE A 166 -2.65 10.02 -9.09
N THR A 167 -1.67 9.22 -8.72
CA THR A 167 -1.36 7.95 -9.37
C THR A 167 -1.46 6.81 -8.36
N THR A 168 -1.67 5.58 -8.82
CA THR A 168 -1.68 4.38 -7.97
C THR A 168 -0.34 4.17 -7.24
N GLU A 169 0.77 4.67 -7.79
CA GLU A 169 2.09 4.60 -7.18
C GLU A 169 2.29 5.59 -6.03
N MET A 170 1.49 6.66 -5.95
CA MET A 170 1.56 7.68 -4.88
C MET A 170 0.76 7.29 -3.65
N VAL A 171 0.00 6.20 -3.69
CA VAL A 171 -0.88 5.75 -2.62
C VAL A 171 -0.60 4.31 -2.22
N CYS A 172 -0.87 3.96 -0.96
CA CYS A 172 -0.94 2.59 -0.46
C CYS A 172 -2.13 2.43 0.47
N LYS A 173 -2.55 1.19 0.72
CA LYS A 173 -3.41 0.91 1.87
C LYS A 173 -2.66 1.21 3.17
N SER A 174 -3.39 1.63 4.20
CA SER A 174 -2.78 2.01 5.49
C SER A 174 -2.06 0.86 6.19
N ASN A 175 -2.48 -0.39 5.95
CA ASN A 175 -1.83 -1.61 6.46
C ASN A 175 -0.59 -2.03 5.65
N GLU A 176 -0.39 -1.49 4.44
CA GLU A 176 0.76 -1.75 3.56
C GLU A 176 1.82 -0.64 3.62
N LYS A 177 1.65 0.35 4.49
CA LYS A 177 2.55 1.51 4.56
C LYS A 177 3.99 1.04 4.75
N THR A 178 4.81 1.27 3.73
CA THR A 178 6.26 1.10 3.87
C THR A 178 6.85 2.37 4.43
N THR A 179 7.49 2.30 5.59
CA THR A 179 8.26 3.40 6.17
C THR A 179 9.75 3.17 5.96
N ASP A 180 10.54 4.25 5.94
CA ASP A 180 11.99 4.21 5.66
C ASP A 180 12.78 3.31 6.63
N ASP A 181 12.22 3.07 7.83
CA ASP A 181 12.79 2.23 8.88
C ASP A 181 12.36 0.75 8.82
N LEU A 182 11.49 0.35 7.88
CA LEU A 182 11.12 -1.07 7.73
C LEU A 182 12.26 -1.88 7.12
N ARG A 183 12.58 -3.02 7.73
CA ARG A 183 13.47 -4.04 7.16
C ARG A 183 12.78 -5.39 7.15
N LYS A 184 13.11 -6.19 6.14
CA LYS A 184 12.66 -7.58 6.03
C LYS A 184 13.68 -8.46 6.74
N VAL A 185 13.27 -9.18 7.77
CA VAL A 185 14.14 -9.97 8.64
C VAL A 185 13.65 -11.41 8.67
N GLU A 186 14.59 -12.34 8.54
CA GLU A 186 14.35 -13.79 8.60
C GLU A 186 14.46 -14.28 10.06
N TYR A 187 13.50 -15.09 10.50
CA TYR A 187 13.48 -15.72 11.81
C TYR A 187 13.26 -17.22 11.70
N ASN A 188 14.11 -17.99 12.38
CA ASN A 188 14.02 -19.46 12.52
C ASN A 188 13.97 -19.93 13.98
N VAL A 189 13.75 -18.99 14.91
CA VAL A 189 13.69 -19.24 16.37
C VAL A 189 12.26 -19.25 16.91
N LEU A 190 11.28 -19.01 16.05
CA LEU A 190 9.88 -18.88 16.41
C LEU A 190 9.17 -20.24 16.29
N THR A 191 8.31 -20.54 17.25
CA THR A 191 7.38 -21.67 17.13
C THR A 191 6.22 -21.27 16.22
N LEU A 192 6.18 -21.87 15.03
CA LEU A 192 5.19 -21.60 14.00
C LEU A 192 4.00 -22.56 14.11
N PRO A 193 2.75 -22.09 13.93
CA PRO A 193 1.58 -22.94 13.77
C PRO A 193 1.72 -23.86 12.56
N SER A 194 1.21 -25.09 12.68
CA SER A 194 1.33 -26.11 11.62
C SER A 194 0.61 -25.78 10.31
N GLN A 195 -0.34 -24.84 10.35
CA GLN A 195 -1.14 -24.41 9.21
C GLN A 195 -0.80 -22.99 8.76
N LEU A 196 0.31 -22.42 9.23
CA LEU A 196 0.74 -21.08 8.84
C LEU A 196 1.05 -21.04 7.33
N GLN A 197 0.53 -20.04 6.63
CA GLN A 197 0.72 -19.81 5.20
C GLN A 197 1.32 -18.43 4.92
N THR A 198 2.02 -18.31 3.78
CA THR A 198 2.45 -16.99 3.28
C THR A 198 1.24 -16.11 3.02
N GLY A 199 1.30 -14.85 3.45
CA GLY A 199 0.22 -13.87 3.34
C GLY A 199 -0.59 -13.68 4.61
N GLU A 200 -0.57 -14.65 5.53
CA GLU A 200 -1.27 -14.54 6.82
C GLU A 200 -0.63 -13.50 7.74
N TYR A 201 -1.44 -12.89 8.59
CA TYR A 201 -0.98 -11.92 9.59
C TYR A 201 -0.89 -12.57 10.97
N ILE A 202 0.14 -12.17 11.71
CA ILE A 202 0.46 -12.76 13.01
C ILE A 202 0.76 -11.74 14.10
N ASP A 203 0.60 -12.17 15.35
CA ASP A 203 1.34 -11.64 16.50
C ASP A 203 2.50 -12.57 16.83
N VAL A 204 3.65 -12.01 17.20
CA VAL A 204 4.71 -12.76 17.88
C VAL A 204 4.58 -12.53 19.38
N ARG A 205 4.61 -13.62 20.15
CA ARG A 205 4.35 -13.62 21.58
C ARG A 205 5.42 -14.36 22.36
N LEU A 206 5.81 -13.81 23.51
CA LEU A 206 6.64 -14.49 24.50
C LEU A 206 5.75 -15.14 25.56
N ALA A 207 5.65 -16.46 25.52
CA ALA A 207 4.97 -17.25 26.53
C ALA A 207 5.98 -17.71 27.60
N LEU A 208 5.73 -17.37 28.85
CA LEU A 208 6.54 -17.78 29.99
C LEU A 208 6.04 -19.12 30.59
N PRO A 209 6.90 -19.88 31.30
CA PRO A 209 6.51 -21.12 31.98
C PRO A 209 5.38 -20.93 33.01
N SER A 210 5.24 -19.71 33.54
CA SER A 210 4.16 -19.31 34.46
C SER A 210 2.78 -19.27 33.80
N GLY A 211 2.69 -19.39 32.47
CA GLY A 211 1.47 -19.21 31.69
C GLY A 211 1.20 -17.75 31.29
N GLN A 212 2.06 -16.81 31.68
CA GLN A 212 1.98 -15.42 31.21
C GLN A 212 2.37 -15.34 29.73
N ASP A 213 1.65 -14.50 28.97
CA ASP A 213 1.76 -14.41 27.51
C ASP A 213 1.81 -12.93 27.09
N TYR A 214 2.93 -12.50 26.52
CA TYR A 214 3.20 -11.11 26.17
C TYR A 214 3.35 -10.92 24.67
N ILE A 215 2.64 -9.94 24.11
CA ILE A 215 2.73 -9.59 22.69
C ILE A 215 3.99 -8.75 22.47
N VAL A 216 4.91 -9.27 21.65
CA VAL A 216 6.20 -8.65 21.34
C VAL A 216 6.06 -7.70 20.15
N VAL A 217 5.57 -8.23 19.03
CA VAL A 217 5.19 -7.46 17.84
C VAL A 217 3.83 -7.95 17.35
N SER A 218 3.08 -7.04 16.76
CA SER A 218 1.66 -7.26 16.44
C SER A 218 1.38 -7.02 14.96
N LYS A 219 0.42 -7.80 14.43
CA LYS A 219 -0.13 -7.71 13.07
C LYS A 219 0.95 -7.60 11.97
N LYS A 220 1.82 -8.60 11.89
CA LYS A 220 2.87 -8.70 10.87
C LYS A 220 2.49 -9.75 9.83
N GLN A 221 2.56 -9.36 8.55
CA GLN A 221 2.36 -10.28 7.45
C GLN A 221 3.56 -11.24 7.34
N VAL A 222 3.27 -12.52 7.20
CA VAL A 222 4.24 -13.60 7.06
C VAL A 222 4.57 -13.84 5.60
N GLU A 223 5.86 -14.04 5.33
CA GLU A 223 6.33 -14.66 4.09
C GLU A 223 7.18 -15.88 4.43
N ILE A 224 6.81 -17.05 3.90
CA ILE A 224 7.55 -18.30 4.11
C ILE A 224 8.53 -18.47 2.94
N PRO A 225 9.85 -18.56 3.19
CA PRO A 225 10.81 -18.75 2.12
C PRO A 225 10.66 -20.15 1.51
N GLN A 226 10.98 -20.25 0.22
CA GLN A 226 10.90 -21.51 -0.53
C GLN A 226 12.28 -21.95 -1.02
N VAL A 227 12.53 -23.26 -0.96
CA VAL A 227 13.69 -23.90 -1.59
C VAL A 227 13.17 -24.96 -2.55
N SER A 228 13.54 -24.85 -3.83
CA SER A 228 13.03 -25.72 -4.90
C SER A 228 11.48 -25.77 -4.98
N GLY A 229 10.81 -24.65 -4.67
CA GLY A 229 9.35 -24.55 -4.65
C GLY A 229 8.67 -25.21 -3.44
N ILE A 230 9.44 -25.60 -2.42
CA ILE A 230 8.93 -26.18 -1.17
C ILE A 230 9.18 -25.18 -0.04
N ASP A 231 8.15 -24.93 0.77
CA ASP A 231 8.21 -24.06 1.94
C ASP A 231 9.21 -24.57 2.98
N VAL A 232 10.00 -23.64 3.54
CA VAL A 232 10.90 -23.94 4.67
C VAL A 232 10.08 -23.96 5.95
N ALA A 233 9.98 -25.13 6.57
CA ALA A 233 9.01 -25.41 7.64
C ALA A 233 9.17 -24.58 8.92
N ASP A 234 10.39 -24.14 9.25
CA ASP A 234 10.72 -23.48 10.52
C ASP A 234 11.14 -22.01 10.38
N THR A 235 11.05 -21.46 9.17
CA THR A 235 11.61 -20.14 8.85
C THR A 235 10.54 -19.23 8.27
N ILE A 236 10.47 -17.99 8.74
CA ILE A 236 9.60 -16.95 8.18
C ILE A 236 10.34 -15.64 8.01
N TRP A 237 9.87 -14.81 7.10
CA TRP A 237 10.31 -13.44 6.92
C TRP A 237 9.21 -12.49 7.39
N LEU A 238 9.61 -11.48 8.16
CA LEU A 238 8.73 -10.42 8.66
C LEU A 238 9.28 -9.05 8.28
N LYS A 239 8.40 -8.11 7.94
CA LYS A 239 8.75 -6.69 7.81
C LYS A 239 8.56 -6.01 9.17
N LEU A 240 9.63 -5.47 9.74
CA LEU A 240 9.66 -4.86 11.07
C LEU A 240 10.32 -3.49 11.01
N THR A 241 9.84 -2.55 11.84
CA THR A 241 10.52 -1.28 12.05
C THR A 241 11.77 -1.48 12.92
N GLU A 242 12.68 -0.51 12.91
CA GLU A 242 13.94 -0.62 13.67
C GLU A 242 13.71 -0.82 15.19
N ASP A 243 12.68 -0.20 15.78
CA ASP A 243 12.33 -0.44 17.20
C ASP A 243 11.76 -1.84 17.45
N GLU A 244 10.99 -2.38 16.50
CA GLU A 244 10.46 -3.73 16.56
C GLU A 244 11.56 -4.79 16.42
N ILE A 245 12.56 -4.56 15.55
CA ILE A 245 13.72 -5.44 15.40
C ILE A 245 14.50 -5.52 16.71
N ILE A 246 14.80 -4.37 17.32
CA ILE A 246 15.52 -4.30 18.59
C ILE A 246 14.69 -4.96 19.71
N THR A 247 13.38 -4.75 19.73
CA THR A 247 12.45 -5.38 20.68
C THR A 247 12.41 -6.90 20.52
N MET A 248 12.31 -7.39 19.28
CA MET A 248 12.36 -8.82 18.95
C MET A 248 13.68 -9.46 19.38
N ASN A 249 14.81 -8.80 19.11
CA ASN A 249 16.13 -9.31 19.52
C ASN A 249 16.22 -9.48 21.04
N ASN A 250 15.68 -8.53 21.81
CA ASN A 250 15.64 -8.68 23.26
C ASN A 250 14.70 -9.82 23.70
N ALA A 251 13.53 -9.97 23.06
CA ALA A 251 12.62 -11.07 23.36
C ALA A 251 13.22 -12.45 23.03
N ILE A 252 14.05 -12.56 21.99
CA ILE A 252 14.80 -13.79 21.66
C ILE A 252 15.80 -14.13 22.77
N VAL A 253 16.56 -13.14 23.25
CA VAL A 253 17.51 -13.34 24.36
C VAL A 253 16.76 -13.74 25.62
N ASP A 254 15.69 -13.03 25.97
CA ASP A 254 14.90 -13.32 27.16
C ASP A 254 14.25 -14.71 27.06
N SER A 255 13.72 -15.09 25.89
CA SER A 255 13.17 -16.42 25.64
C SER A 255 14.20 -17.55 25.75
N ALA A 256 15.44 -17.26 25.36
CA ALA A 256 16.51 -18.23 25.46
C ALA A 256 17.03 -18.36 26.90
N ARG A 257 16.99 -17.30 27.71
CA ARG A 257 17.42 -17.36 29.11
C ARG A 257 16.31 -17.78 30.07
N ALA A 258 15.05 -17.58 29.73
CA ALA A 258 13.91 -18.06 30.51
C ALA A 258 13.58 -19.50 30.13
N LEU A 259 14.07 -20.45 30.92
CA LEU A 259 13.94 -21.89 30.65
C LEU A 259 12.47 -22.30 30.59
N GLY A 260 12.07 -23.01 29.52
CA GLY A 260 10.68 -23.39 29.27
C GLY A 260 9.80 -22.28 28.67
N SER A 261 10.35 -21.08 28.43
CA SER A 261 9.64 -20.05 27.67
C SER A 261 9.73 -20.31 26.16
N VAL A 262 8.74 -19.80 25.43
CA VAL A 262 8.61 -20.00 23.99
C VAL A 262 8.24 -18.68 23.32
N LEU A 263 8.96 -18.32 22.26
CA LEU A 263 8.49 -17.35 21.28
C LEU A 263 7.58 -18.06 20.28
N LYS A 264 6.30 -17.75 20.32
CA LYS A 264 5.28 -18.37 19.48
C LYS A 264 4.61 -17.35 18.58
N VAL A 265 4.10 -17.84 17.47
CA VAL A 265 3.32 -17.08 16.50
C VAL A 265 1.84 -17.39 16.70
N THR A 266 0.98 -16.36 16.65
CA THR A 266 -0.48 -16.51 16.72
C THR A 266 -1.11 -15.83 15.51
N ILE A 267 -1.95 -16.56 14.76
CA ILE A 267 -2.55 -16.13 13.50
C ILE A 267 -3.80 -15.30 13.77
N TYR A 268 -3.99 -14.21 13.02
CA TYR A 268 -5.23 -13.45 13.00
C TYR A 268 -6.32 -14.26 12.28
N THR A 269 -7.51 -14.33 12.85
CA THR A 269 -8.63 -15.06 12.26
C THR A 269 -9.19 -14.35 11.03
N GLU A 270 -9.26 -13.01 11.08
CA GLU A 270 -9.73 -12.15 9.99
C GLU A 270 -8.85 -10.89 9.96
N ALA A 271 -7.65 -11.02 9.40
CA ALA A 271 -6.65 -9.97 9.45
C ALA A 271 -7.10 -8.64 8.81
N GLY A 272 -8.00 -8.69 7.83
CA GLY A 272 -8.51 -7.48 7.18
C GLY A 272 -9.36 -6.63 8.13
N THR A 273 -10.19 -7.25 8.97
CA THR A 273 -11.14 -6.56 9.85
C THR A 273 -10.63 -6.39 11.28
N GLN A 274 -9.75 -7.27 11.74
CA GLN A 274 -9.24 -7.24 13.11
C GLN A 274 -8.16 -6.17 13.28
N GLU A 275 -8.37 -5.21 14.18
CA GLU A 275 -7.35 -4.22 14.55
C GLU A 275 -6.09 -4.86 15.13
N ALA A 276 -4.94 -4.21 14.94
CA ALA A 276 -3.67 -4.68 15.49
C ALA A 276 -3.73 -4.70 17.02
N ALA A 277 -3.33 -5.81 17.64
CA ALA A 277 -3.20 -5.91 19.08
C ALA A 277 -2.15 -4.91 19.60
N THR A 278 -2.34 -4.37 20.81
CA THR A 278 -1.33 -3.50 21.44
C THR A 278 -0.22 -4.37 22.04
N PRO A 279 1.06 -4.20 21.68
CA PRO A 279 2.14 -4.99 22.26
C PRO A 279 2.28 -4.75 23.77
N THR A 280 2.46 -5.81 24.54
CA THR A 280 2.51 -5.82 26.01
C THR A 280 3.85 -6.23 26.58
N TYR A 281 4.76 -6.74 25.74
CA TYR A 281 6.14 -7.03 26.13
C TYR A 281 6.91 -5.75 26.47
N VAL A 282 7.76 -5.83 27.50
CA VAL A 282 8.59 -4.72 27.97
C VAL A 282 10.06 -5.12 27.86
N PRO A 283 10.84 -4.48 26.97
CA PRO A 283 12.26 -4.75 26.84
C PRO A 283 13.06 -4.41 28.10
N SER A 284 14.31 -4.87 28.17
CA SER A 284 15.24 -4.45 29.22
C SER A 284 15.49 -2.93 29.19
N LYS A 285 15.99 -2.37 30.30
CA LYS A 285 16.29 -0.94 30.40
C LYS A 285 17.30 -0.50 29.35
N GLU A 286 18.36 -1.27 29.18
CA GLU A 286 19.46 -1.01 28.24
C GLU A 286 18.94 -0.99 26.81
N VAL A 287 18.01 -1.89 26.49
CA VAL A 287 17.36 -1.98 25.17
C VAL A 287 16.41 -0.80 24.96
N ALA A 288 15.63 -0.41 25.97
CA ALA A 288 14.79 0.79 25.90
C ALA A 288 15.63 2.08 25.69
N GLU A 289 16.80 2.17 26.31
CA GLU A 289 17.75 3.27 26.12
C GLU A 289 18.41 3.24 24.72
N LEU A 290 18.75 2.05 24.21
CA LEU A 290 19.22 1.88 22.83
C LEU A 290 18.19 2.40 21.81
N ILE A 291 16.91 2.06 22.00
CA ILE A 291 15.81 2.53 21.14
C ILE A 291 15.67 4.06 21.22
N ARG A 292 15.71 4.63 22.43
CA ARG A 292 15.63 6.08 22.63
C ARG A 292 16.72 6.83 21.85
N ASN A 293 17.94 6.31 21.86
CA ASN A 293 19.12 6.97 21.28
C ASN A 293 19.34 6.64 19.80
N ASN A 294 18.56 5.74 19.20
CA ASN A 294 18.75 5.34 17.81
C ASN A 294 18.22 6.42 16.85
N PRO A 295 19.06 6.98 15.95
CA PRO A 295 18.62 8.01 15.00
C PRO A 295 17.70 7.47 13.88
N ASN A 296 17.67 6.15 13.68
CA ASN A 296 16.87 5.50 12.62
C ASN A 296 15.45 5.13 13.07
N ILE A 297 15.07 5.44 14.31
CA ILE A 297 13.73 5.18 14.85
C ILE A 297 12.93 6.49 14.87
N VAL A 298 11.70 6.44 14.35
CA VAL A 298 10.80 7.60 14.34
C VAL A 298 10.42 8.06 15.76
N GLU A 299 10.35 9.37 15.97
CA GLU A 299 10.16 9.97 17.31
C GLU A 299 8.89 9.48 18.02
N LYS A 300 7.80 9.30 17.27
CA LYS A 300 6.53 8.76 17.80
C LYS A 300 6.71 7.36 18.40
N SER A 301 7.50 6.49 17.76
CA SER A 301 7.77 5.13 18.24
C SER A 301 8.62 5.18 19.52
N LYS A 302 9.63 6.06 19.57
CA LYS A 302 10.44 6.28 20.80
C LYS A 302 9.55 6.64 21.99
N VAL A 303 8.72 7.68 21.83
CA VAL A 303 7.81 8.14 22.89
C VAL A 303 6.85 7.02 23.32
N THR A 304 6.27 6.31 22.36
CA THR A 304 5.33 5.21 22.62
C THR A 304 6.00 4.09 23.43
N LEU A 305 7.19 3.65 23.02
CA LEU A 305 7.92 2.56 23.67
C LEU A 305 8.43 2.95 25.06
N ILE A 306 8.94 4.18 25.22
CA ILE A 306 9.36 4.71 26.53
C ILE A 306 8.17 4.79 27.49
N ASN A 307 7.02 5.28 27.02
CA ASN A 307 5.81 5.35 27.84
C ASN A 307 5.35 3.95 28.25
N ARG A 308 5.42 2.97 27.34
CA ARG A 308 5.13 1.57 27.65
C ARG A 308 6.08 1.03 28.72
N TYR A 309 7.39 1.26 28.56
CA TYR A 309 8.39 0.85 29.54
C TYR A 309 8.11 1.44 30.93
N ASN A 310 7.90 2.76 31.00
CA ASN A 310 7.65 3.45 32.27
C ASN A 310 6.33 3.01 32.94
N SER A 311 5.26 2.86 32.14
CA SER A 311 3.94 2.49 32.66
C SER A 311 3.86 1.02 33.06
N ASN A 312 4.72 0.18 32.50
CA ASN A 312 4.71 -1.28 32.70
C ASN A 312 6.04 -1.78 33.28
N ALA A 313 6.77 -0.94 34.02
CA ALA A 313 8.01 -1.33 34.66
C ALA A 313 7.83 -2.55 35.58
N ASN A 314 6.65 -2.69 36.20
CA ASN A 314 6.28 -3.86 37.00
C ASN A 314 6.22 -5.15 36.16
N THR A 315 5.72 -5.09 34.91
CA THR A 315 5.79 -6.26 34.00
C THR A 315 7.22 -6.71 33.78
N ARG A 316 8.15 -5.76 33.60
CA ARG A 316 9.57 -6.09 33.47
C ARG A 316 10.14 -6.66 34.76
N ASN A 317 9.94 -5.98 35.88
CA ASN A 317 10.61 -6.28 37.13
C ASN A 317 10.02 -7.49 37.87
N ASP A 318 8.71 -7.68 37.77
CA ASP A 318 7.98 -8.65 38.60
C ASP A 318 7.62 -9.92 37.82
N ALA A 319 7.62 -9.90 36.48
CA ALA A 319 7.29 -11.06 35.65
C ALA A 319 8.45 -11.50 34.73
N LEU A 320 9.03 -10.59 33.95
CA LEU A 320 10.08 -10.95 32.99
C LEU A 320 11.43 -11.23 33.68
N ASN A 321 11.94 -10.30 34.48
CA ASN A 321 13.23 -10.45 35.15
C ASN A 321 13.30 -11.71 36.05
N PRO A 322 12.26 -12.08 36.82
CA PRO A 322 12.31 -13.29 37.64
C PRO A 322 12.26 -14.59 36.82
N ALA A 323 11.68 -14.56 35.62
CA ALA A 323 11.64 -15.73 34.73
C ALA A 323 12.96 -15.95 33.98
N ILE A 324 13.78 -14.91 33.83
CA ILE A 324 15.07 -14.97 33.12
C ILE A 324 16.13 -15.59 34.04
N SER A 325 16.69 -16.73 33.62
CA SER A 325 17.81 -17.33 34.34
C SER A 325 19.09 -16.51 34.09
N THR A 326 19.61 -15.92 35.16
CA THR A 326 20.88 -15.16 35.15
C THR A 326 22.10 -16.03 35.49
N GLY A 327 21.90 -17.31 35.79
CA GLY A 327 22.97 -18.27 36.09
C GLY A 327 23.55 -18.96 34.86
N GLU A 328 24.52 -19.84 35.09
CA GLU A 328 25.25 -20.58 34.05
C GLU A 328 24.32 -21.33 33.08
N GLU A 329 23.25 -21.95 33.60
CA GLU A 329 22.26 -22.68 32.79
C GLU A 329 21.55 -21.77 31.77
N GLY A 330 21.21 -20.53 32.16
CA GLY A 330 20.58 -19.56 31.27
C GLY A 330 21.53 -19.08 30.17
N GLU A 331 22.82 -18.91 30.50
CA GLU A 331 23.86 -18.52 29.54
C GLU A 331 24.18 -19.66 28.55
N GLU A 332 24.26 -20.89 29.04
CA GLU A 332 24.46 -22.07 28.20
C GLU A 332 23.28 -22.28 27.24
N ASN A 333 22.03 -22.19 27.73
CA ASN A 333 20.86 -22.32 26.87
C ASN A 333 20.79 -21.22 25.80
N LEU A 334 21.14 -19.97 26.16
CA LEU A 334 21.26 -18.88 25.20
C LEU A 334 22.29 -19.20 24.11
N LYS A 335 23.49 -19.66 24.50
CA LYS A 335 24.55 -20.03 23.57
C LYS A 335 24.10 -21.14 22.62
N THR A 336 23.44 -22.18 23.15
CA THR A 336 22.93 -23.31 22.36
C THR A 336 21.90 -22.85 21.34
N LYS A 337 20.84 -22.14 21.77
CA LYS A 337 19.79 -21.65 20.85
C LYS A 337 20.34 -20.71 19.76
N VAL A 338 21.33 -19.87 20.09
CA VAL A 338 22.00 -19.02 19.11
C VAL A 338 22.78 -19.86 18.09
N GLN A 339 23.50 -20.90 18.55
CA GLN A 339 24.24 -21.80 17.66
C GLN A 339 23.31 -22.59 16.74
N GLU A 340 22.18 -23.08 17.24
CA GLU A 340 21.14 -23.75 16.45
C GLU A 340 20.58 -22.83 15.37
N SER A 341 20.15 -21.61 15.74
CA SER A 341 19.64 -20.61 14.80
C SER A 341 20.64 -20.28 13.69
N VAL A 342 21.91 -20.05 14.04
CA VAL A 342 22.97 -19.77 13.06
C VAL A 342 23.24 -20.97 12.14
N THR A 343 23.16 -22.19 12.68
CA THR A 343 23.36 -23.42 11.89
C THR A 343 22.20 -23.60 10.91
N ASN A 344 20.95 -23.48 11.36
CA ASN A 344 19.76 -23.59 10.51
C ASN A 344 19.78 -22.56 9.38
N SER A 345 20.12 -21.29 9.65
CA SER A 345 20.24 -20.28 8.60
C SER A 345 21.30 -20.62 7.55
N LYS A 346 22.46 -21.16 7.97
CA LYS A 346 23.51 -21.59 7.03
C LYS A 346 23.07 -22.77 6.18
N GLU A 347 22.42 -23.76 6.77
CA GLU A 347 21.91 -24.93 6.06
C GLU A 347 20.82 -24.54 5.05
N ASN A 348 19.84 -23.72 5.46
CA ASN A 348 18.78 -23.23 4.58
C ASN A 348 19.37 -22.40 3.43
N ARG A 349 20.37 -21.56 3.71
CA ARG A 349 21.09 -20.81 2.67
C ARG A 349 21.83 -21.72 1.69
N GLN A 350 22.46 -22.80 2.17
CA GLN A 350 23.14 -23.78 1.32
C GLN A 350 22.16 -24.55 0.44
N LYS A 351 21.04 -25.04 1.00
CA LYS A 351 19.98 -25.71 0.24
C LYS A 351 19.41 -24.81 -0.85
N TYR A 352 19.17 -23.53 -0.52
CA TYR A 352 18.75 -22.54 -1.51
C TYR A 352 19.79 -22.37 -2.63
N LEU A 353 21.09 -22.23 -2.33
CA LEU A 353 22.14 -22.15 -3.36
C LEU A 353 22.20 -23.39 -4.25
N GLN A 354 22.08 -24.58 -3.66
CA GLN A 354 22.08 -25.84 -4.40
C GLN A 354 20.87 -25.94 -5.33
N SER A 355 19.70 -25.46 -4.89
CA SER A 355 18.49 -25.43 -5.75
C SER A 355 18.67 -24.56 -6.99
N LEU A 356 19.50 -23.51 -6.92
CA LEU A 356 19.81 -22.64 -8.07
C LEU A 356 20.82 -23.28 -9.05
N GLY A 357 21.69 -24.17 -8.56
CA GLY A 357 22.71 -24.84 -9.37
C GLY A 357 22.27 -26.17 -9.99
N GLY A 358 21.04 -26.62 -9.71
CA GLY A 358 20.51 -27.93 -10.15
C GLY A 358 19.84 -27.96 -11.53
N THR A 359 19.89 -26.87 -12.29
CA THR A 359 19.48 -26.84 -13.71
C THR A 359 20.70 -26.96 -14.61
N GLU A 360 21.16 -28.20 -14.82
CA GLU A 360 21.87 -28.63 -16.04
C GLU A 360 21.22 -29.89 -16.60
#